data_AF-A0A5S9M9H1-F1
#
_entry.id   AF-A0A5S9M9H1-F1
#
_cell.length_a   1.000
_cell.length_b   1.000
_cell.length_c   1.000
_cell.angle_alpha   90.00
_cell.angle_beta   90.00
_cell.angle_gamma   90.00
#
_symmetry.space_group_name_H-M   'P 1'
#
loop_
_entity.id
_entity.type
_entity.pdbx_description
1 polymer ?
#
loop_
_entity_poly.entity_id
_entity_poly.type
_entity_poly.pdbx_seq_one_letter_code
_entity_poly.pdbx_strand_id
1 'polypeptide(L)' 'MNRLELKQLAKHHGLEILENTIKINESGVDFRVAHVEDLHGDQWILRMPRRPESMKHTLQKKRH' A
#
# COMPACT_ATOMS: atom_id res chain seq x y z
N MET A 1 -4.71 1.32 8.80
CA MET A 1 -4.37 0.14 7.98
C MET A 1 -3.43 -0.73 8.80
N ASN A 2 -3.84 -1.96 9.11
CA ASN A 2 -3.09 -2.85 9.98
C ASN A 2 -2.18 -3.77 9.15
N ARG A 3 -1.16 -4.38 9.78
CA ARG A 3 -0.20 -5.30 9.14
C ARG A 3 -0.88 -6.49 8.46
N LEU A 4 -1.91 -7.06 9.11
CA LEU A 4 -2.75 -8.14 8.57
C LEU A 4 -3.48 -7.74 7.29
N GLU A 5 -4.08 -6.55 7.26
CA GLU A 5 -4.76 -6.01 6.08
C GLU A 5 -3.80 -5.83 4.91
N LEU A 6 -2.58 -5.36 5.19
CA LEU A 6 -1.53 -5.20 4.18
C LEU A 6 -1.12 -6.54 3.58
N LYS A 7 -0.94 -7.56 4.43
CA LYS A 7 -0.59 -8.93 4.01
C LYS A 7 -1.69 -9.55 3.14
N GLN A 8 -2.96 -9.40 3.53
CA GLN A 8 -4.08 -9.89 2.74
C GLN A 8 -4.17 -9.19 1.38
N LEU A 9 -3.98 -7.87 1.35
CA LEU A 9 -3.97 -7.10 0.11
C LEU A 9 -2.83 -7.53 -0.81
N ALA A 10 -1.61 -7.63 -0.28
CA ALA A 10 -0.46 -8.12 -1.03
C ALA A 10 -0.74 -9.53 -1.60
N LYS A 11 -1.27 -10.44 -0.77
CA LYS A 11 -1.61 -11.80 -1.18
C LYS A 11 -2.70 -11.84 -2.26
N HIS A 12 -3.68 -10.94 -2.19
CA HIS A 12 -4.69 -10.78 -3.25
C HIS A 12 -4.06 -10.40 -4.59
N HIS A 13 -2.99 -9.60 -4.56
CA HIS A 13 -2.20 -9.24 -5.74
C HIS A 13 -1.13 -10.29 -6.10
N GLY A 14 -1.08 -11.44 -5.42
CA GLY A 14 -0.11 -12.51 -5.66
C GLY A 14 1.26 -12.31 -5.01
N LEU A 15 1.36 -11.43 -4.01
CA LEU A 15 2.58 -11.13 -3.26
C LEU A 15 2.47 -11.63 -1.82
N GLU A 16 3.31 -12.57 -1.40
CA GLU A 16 3.27 -13.13 -0.04
C GLU A 16 4.29 -12.48 0.89
N ILE A 17 3.87 -11.39 1.54
CA ILE A 17 4.73 -10.63 2.44
C ILE A 17 4.67 -11.10 3.89
N LEU A 18 5.79 -10.95 4.58
CA LEU A 18 5.96 -11.22 6.00
C LEU A 18 5.44 -10.05 6.83
N GLU A 19 4.37 -10.28 7.61
CA GLU A 19 3.80 -9.23 8.45
C GLU A 19 4.75 -8.66 9.50
N ASN A 20 5.71 -9.48 9.93
CA ASN A 20 6.68 -9.12 10.95
C ASN A 20 7.79 -8.20 10.41
N THR A 21 8.01 -8.19 9.09
CA THR A 21 9.02 -7.35 8.43
C THR A 21 8.43 -6.02 7.94
N ILE A 22 7.11 -5.84 8.02
CA ILE A 22 6.43 -4.61 7.62
C ILE A 22 6.91 -3.44 8.50
N LYS A 23 7.67 -2.53 7.89
CA LYS A 23 8.05 -1.23 8.45
C LYS A 23 7.40 -0.11 7.67
N ILE A 24 6.44 0.56 8.30
CA ILE A 24 5.79 1.74 7.73
C ILE A 24 6.68 2.95 8.02
N ASN A 25 7.22 3.56 6.95
CA ASN A 25 7.94 4.82 7.00
C ASN A 25 7.04 5.95 6.48
N GLU A 26 6.68 6.87 7.38
CA GLU A 26 5.83 8.04 7.08
C GLU A 26 6.63 9.26 6.61
N SER A 27 7.79 9.01 5.96
CA SER A 27 8.76 10.06 5.64
C SER A 27 8.36 10.96 4.47
N GLY A 28 7.34 10.61 3.68
CA GLY A 28 6.90 11.40 2.53
C GLY A 28 5.69 12.27 2.84
N VAL A 29 5.75 13.57 2.52
CA VAL A 29 4.63 14.53 2.71
C VAL A 29 3.38 14.07 1.96
N ASP A 30 3.53 13.57 0.74
CA ASP A 30 2.42 13.17 -0.15
C ASP A 30 2.08 11.66 -0.12
N PHE A 31 3.06 10.82 0.23
CA PHE A 31 2.94 9.37 0.17
C PHE A 31 3.46 8.71 1.44
N ARG A 32 2.72 7.72 1.94
CA ARG A 32 3.18 6.78 2.95
C ARG A 32 3.92 5.64 2.25
N VAL A 33 5.11 5.31 2.74
CA VAL A 33 5.92 4.22 2.23
C VAL A 33 5.93 3.10 3.26
N ALA A 34 5.71 1.86 2.85
CA ALA A 34 5.89 0.70 3.70
C ALA A 34 6.93 -0.20 3.07
N HIS A 35 8.00 -0.47 3.82
CA HIS A 35 9.01 -1.46 3.47
C HIS A 35 8.53 -2.80 4.01
N VAL A 36 8.50 -3.81 3.17
CA VAL A 36 8.10 -5.17 3.55
C VAL A 36 9.05 -6.15 2.89
N GLU A 37 9.11 -7.36 3.42
CA GLU A 37 9.89 -8.45 2.85
C GLU A 37 8.94 -9.58 2.47
N ASP A 38 9.16 -10.19 1.31
CA ASP A 38 8.43 -11.37 0.87
C ASP A 38 8.97 -12.65 1.53
N LEU A 39 8.23 -13.75 1.48
CA LEU A 39 8.68 -15.07 1.94
C LEU A 39 9.99 -15.52 1.26
N HIS A 40 10.27 -15.00 0.07
CA HIS A 40 11.49 -15.29 -0.67
C HIS A 40 12.72 -14.47 -0.21
N GLY A 41 12.53 -13.53 0.72
CA GLY A 41 13.59 -12.60 1.17
C GLY A 41 13.75 -11.37 0.28
N ASP A 42 12.89 -11.21 -0.72
CA ASP A 42 12.87 -10.02 -1.58
C ASP A 42 12.25 -8.82 -0.85
N GLN A 43 12.90 -7.66 -0.97
CA GLN A 43 12.41 -6.43 -0.36
C GLN A 43 11.45 -5.68 -1.28
N TRP A 44 10.25 -5.43 -0.78
CA TRP A 44 9.18 -4.73 -1.49
C TRP A 44 8.89 -3.38 -0.83
N ILE A 45 8.57 -2.40 -1.68
CA ILE A 45 8.22 -1.05 -1.26
C ILE A 45 6.79 -0.75 -1.70
N LEU A 46 5.87 -0.69 -0.73
CA LEU A 46 4.49 -0.29 -0.97
C LEU A 46 4.37 1.22 -0.81
N ARG A 47 3.81 1.88 -1.83
CA ARG A 47 3.55 3.32 -1.83
C ARG A 47 2.05 3.56 -1.77
N MET A 48 1.62 4.25 -0.73
CA MET A 48 0.22 4.53 -0.47
C MET A 48 0.01 6.04 -0.42
N PRO A 49 -0.89 6.61 -1.23
CA PRO A 49 -1.23 8.03 -1.10
C PRO A 49 -1.87 8.29 0.27
N ARG A 50 -1.46 9.36 0.98
CA ARG A 50 -1.99 9.68 2.32
C ARG A 50 -3.47 10.09 2.33
N ARG A 51 -3.99 10.56 1.20
CA ARG A 51 -5.39 11.00 1.05
C ARG A 51 -6.20 9.95 0.29
N PRO A 52 -7.26 9.37 0.90
CA PRO A 52 -8.22 8.54 0.17
C PRO A 52 -9.01 9.35 -0.88
N GLU A 53 -8.94 10.68 -0.86
CA GLU A 53 -9.58 11.57 -1.83
C GLU A 53 -8.94 11.50 -3.23
N SER A 54 -7.69 11.06 -3.36
CA SER A 54 -7.03 10.92 -4.67
C SER A 54 -7.50 9.69 -5.47
N MET A 55 -8.29 8.79 -4.87
CA MET A 55 -8.98 7.69 -5.57
C MET A 55 -10.46 7.97 -5.83
N LYS A 56 -10.92 9.23 -5.73
CA LYS A 56 -12.31 9.64 -6.04
C LYS A 56 -12.43 10.58 -7.25
N HIS A 57 -11.43 10.67 -8.12
CA HIS A 57 -11.51 11.52 -9.31
C HIS A 57 -11.54 10.76 -10.65
N THR A 58 -12.09 9.54 -10.67
CA THR A 58 -12.29 8.78 -11.91
C THR A 58 -13.74 8.39 -12.20
N LEU A 59 -14.73 8.90 -11.44
CA LEU A 59 -16.13 8.69 -11.83
C LEU A 59 -16.90 10.03 -11.80
N GLN A 60 -17.32 10.43 -13.00
CA GLN A 60 -18.32 11.44 -13.32
C GLN A 60 -17.87 12.90 -13.46
N LYS A 61 -17.20 13.20 -14.59
CA LYS A 61 -17.48 14.46 -15.29
C LYS A 61 -18.43 14.17 -16.45
N LYS A 62 -19.70 13.92 -16.15
CA LYS A 62 -20.77 14.03 -17.15
C LYS A 62 -21.07 15.52 -17.26
N ARG A 63 -20.59 16.14 -18.34
CA ARG A 63 -20.88 17.53 -18.71
C ARG A 63 -22.41 17.65 -18.89
N HIS A 64 -23.03 18.60 -18.21
CA HIS A 64 -24.33 19.15 -18.58
C HIS A 64 -24.17 20.66 -18.69
#